data_AF-A0A8E2JA92-F1
#
_entry.id   AF-A0A8E2JA92-F1
#
_cell.length_a   1.000
_cell.length_b   1.000
_cell.length_c   1.000
_cell.angle_alpha   90.00
_cell.angle_beta   90.00
_cell.angle_gamma   90.00
#
_symmetry.space_group_name_H-M   'P 1'
#
loop_
_entity.id
_entity.type
_entity.pdbx_description
1 polymer ?
#
loop_
_entity_poly.entity_id
_entity_poly.type
_entity_poly.pdbx_seq_one_letter_code
_entity_poly.pdbx_strand_id
1 'polypeptide(L)'
;MGRWSERESDEERLPEGIQRVGYDADTQRYIYQDEEGGQWEGAEGARYGRLERVNGTSHPLSAAEVAAQNHSLRDSNREAWRYLLPFALLFIFLLLLLFRFINSAPSITCPSQSEPYTIRSGDTCWAIAKDHGLDVPGLLRLNPGTDCAGLRVGGLLCVPMK
;
A
#
# COMPACT_ATOMS: atom_id res chain seq x y z
N MET A 1 -33.96 32.25 -14.10
CA MET A 1 -33.80 32.02 -15.55
C MET A 1 -32.50 31.27 -15.76
N GLY A 2 -32.56 30.10 -16.38
CA GLY A 2 -31.42 29.22 -16.60
C GLY A 2 -31.86 27.78 -16.82
N ARG A 3 -32.81 27.59 -17.74
CA ARG A 3 -33.36 26.30 -18.16
C ARG A 3 -32.40 25.69 -19.19
N TRP A 4 -31.35 25.03 -18.73
CA TRP A 4 -30.35 24.37 -19.59
C TRP A 4 -29.96 23.01 -19.00
N SER A 5 -30.90 22.06 -19.00
CA SER A 5 -30.56 20.65 -18.81
C SER A 5 -31.54 19.70 -19.50
N GLU A 6 -32.44 20.21 -20.33
CA GLU A 6 -33.40 19.39 -21.07
C GLU A 6 -32.94 19.26 -22.53
N ARG A 7 -32.30 18.12 -22.80
CA ARG A 7 -32.32 17.39 -24.08
C ARG A 7 -31.49 18.00 -25.21
N GLU A 8 -30.19 17.75 -25.11
CA GLU A 8 -29.37 17.41 -26.28
C GLU A 8 -29.19 15.89 -26.30
N SER A 9 -30.30 15.15 -26.17
CA SER A 9 -30.23 13.69 -26.15
C SER A 9 -29.78 13.22 -27.53
N ASP A 10 -28.92 12.20 -27.58
CA ASP A 10 -28.47 11.67 -28.86
C ASP A 10 -29.67 11.20 -29.72
N GLU A 11 -30.80 10.86 -29.09
CA GLU A 11 -32.08 10.51 -29.72
C GLU A 11 -32.60 11.56 -30.71
N GLU A 12 -32.32 12.85 -30.50
CA GLU A 12 -32.80 13.94 -31.39
C GLU A 12 -31.89 14.19 -32.60
N ARG A 13 -30.68 13.61 -32.60
CA ARG A 13 -29.65 13.83 -33.64
C ARG A 13 -29.32 12.56 -34.43
N LEU A 14 -29.66 11.42 -33.88
CA LEU A 14 -29.50 10.13 -34.53
C LEU A 14 -30.77 9.78 -35.31
N PRO A 15 -30.66 8.93 -36.33
CA PRO A 15 -31.83 8.35 -36.98
C PRO A 15 -32.73 7.63 -35.95
N GLU A 16 -34.04 7.60 -36.19
CA GLU A 16 -34.98 6.89 -35.33
C GLU A 16 -34.56 5.43 -35.14
N GLY A 17 -34.61 4.96 -33.88
CA GLY A 17 -34.22 3.60 -33.50
C GLY A 17 -32.72 3.35 -33.35
N ILE A 18 -31.85 4.35 -33.55
CA ILE A 18 -30.40 4.21 -33.36
C ILE A 18 -29.94 4.87 -32.06
N GLN A 19 -29.18 4.14 -31.24
CA GLN A 19 -28.63 4.63 -29.97
C GLN A 19 -27.11 4.49 -29.92
N ARG A 20 -26.43 5.43 -29.26
CA ARG A 20 -24.98 5.35 -29.01
C ARG A 20 -24.72 4.38 -27.85
N VAL A 21 -23.89 3.36 -28.08
CA VAL A 21 -23.61 2.29 -27.10
C VAL A 21 -22.16 2.26 -26.66
N GLY A 22 -21.25 2.95 -27.36
CA GLY A 22 -19.83 2.94 -27.01
C GLY A 22 -19.00 3.99 -27.70
N TYR A 23 -17.75 4.07 -27.27
CA TYR A 23 -16.69 4.88 -27.87
C TYR A 23 -15.39 4.08 -27.81
N ASP A 24 -14.77 3.87 -28.97
CA ASP A 24 -13.44 3.30 -29.08
C ASP A 24 -12.42 4.45 -29.04
N ALA A 25 -11.59 4.46 -27.99
CA ALA A 25 -10.60 5.50 -27.75
C ALA A 25 -9.38 5.38 -28.69
N ASP A 26 -9.07 4.18 -29.18
CA ASP A 26 -7.91 3.95 -30.05
C ASP A 26 -8.20 4.42 -31.48
N THR A 27 -9.41 4.15 -31.98
CA THR A 27 -9.85 4.60 -33.31
C THR A 27 -10.60 5.92 -33.30
N GLN A 28 -10.89 6.48 -32.12
CA GLN A 28 -11.68 7.69 -31.91
C GLN A 28 -13.07 7.65 -32.56
N ARG A 29 -13.71 6.48 -32.56
CA ARG A 29 -15.01 6.26 -33.19
C ARG A 29 -16.09 5.98 -32.18
N TYR A 30 -17.29 6.48 -32.47
CA TYR A 30 -18.48 6.13 -31.72
C TYR A 30 -19.18 4.93 -32.34
N ILE A 31 -19.66 4.05 -31.46
CA ILE A 31 -20.40 2.84 -31.80
C ILE A 31 -21.87 3.09 -31.51
N TYR A 32 -22.71 2.76 -32.48
CA TYR A 32 -24.15 2.87 -32.40
C TYR A 32 -24.80 1.53 -32.69
N GLN A 33 -26.00 1.33 -32.16
CA GLN A 33 -26.79 0.11 -32.33
C GLN A 33 -28.22 0.47 -32.72
N ASP A 34 -28.79 -0.26 -33.69
CA ASP A 34 -30.21 -0.16 -34.06
C ASP A 34 -31.11 -1.08 -33.20
N GLU A 35 -32.42 -0.95 -33.34
CA GLU A 35 -33.41 -1.76 -32.61
C GLU A 35 -33.33 -3.27 -32.94
N GLU A 36 -32.80 -3.64 -34.10
CA GLU A 36 -32.60 -5.02 -34.54
C GLU A 36 -31.24 -5.59 -34.05
N GLY A 37 -30.45 -4.78 -33.34
CA GLY A 37 -29.14 -5.13 -32.80
C GLY A 37 -27.97 -4.96 -33.79
N GLY A 38 -28.22 -4.44 -34.99
CA GLY A 38 -27.20 -4.09 -35.97
C GLY A 38 -26.29 -2.97 -35.49
N GLN A 39 -24.99 -3.11 -35.72
CA GLN A 39 -23.97 -2.15 -35.29
C GLN A 39 -23.60 -1.17 -36.40
N TRP A 40 -23.33 0.06 -36.00
CA TRP A 40 -22.99 1.18 -36.87
C TRP A 40 -21.84 1.98 -36.26
N GLU A 41 -20.95 2.48 -37.10
CA GLU A 41 -19.81 3.32 -36.70
C GLU A 41 -19.95 4.73 -37.28
N GLY A 42 -19.57 5.72 -36.49
CA GLY A 42 -19.40 7.09 -36.96
C GLY A 42 -18.02 7.34 -37.58
N ALA A 43 -17.86 8.49 -38.23
CA ALA A 43 -16.55 8.95 -38.70
C ALA A 43 -15.58 9.21 -37.53
N GLU A 44 -14.29 9.01 -37.78
CA GLU A 44 -13.21 9.25 -36.81
C GLU A 44 -13.26 10.68 -36.26
N GLY A 45 -13.24 10.80 -34.92
CA GLY A 45 -13.30 12.06 -34.20
C GLY A 45 -14.65 12.79 -34.25
N ALA A 46 -15.63 12.28 -35.01
CA ALA A 46 -16.92 12.92 -35.18
C ALA A 46 -17.96 12.36 -34.20
N ARG A 47 -18.53 13.23 -33.36
CA ARG A 47 -19.65 12.85 -32.45
C ARG A 47 -20.94 12.53 -33.19
N TYR A 48 -21.14 13.10 -34.37
CA TYR A 48 -22.32 12.95 -35.22
C TYR A 48 -21.90 12.99 -36.69
N GLY A 49 -22.70 12.39 -37.58
CA GLY A 49 -22.42 12.40 -39.01
C GLY A 49 -23.02 11.21 -39.72
N ARG A 50 -22.46 10.85 -40.87
CA ARG A 50 -22.83 9.63 -41.59
C ARG A 50 -22.43 8.41 -40.76
N LEU A 51 -23.39 7.51 -40.53
CA LEU A 51 -23.15 6.22 -39.90
C LEU A 51 -22.90 5.17 -40.98
N GLU A 52 -21.85 4.37 -40.80
CA GLU A 52 -21.51 3.25 -41.66
C GLU A 52 -21.88 1.95 -40.95
N ARG A 53 -22.59 1.06 -41.64
CA ARG A 53 -22.97 -0.24 -41.06
C ARG A 53 -21.71 -1.05 -40.85
N VAL A 54 -21.48 -1.49 -39.62
CA VAL A 54 -20.40 -2.40 -39.30
C VAL A 54 -20.80 -3.77 -39.86
N ASN A 55 -20.38 -4.06 -41.09
CA ASN A 55 -20.49 -5.40 -41.69
C ASN A 55 -19.44 -6.38 -41.10
N GLY A 56 -18.84 -6.01 -39.97
CA GLY A 56 -17.90 -6.85 -39.24
C GLY A 56 -18.69 -7.88 -38.44
N THR A 57 -18.37 -9.14 -38.65
CA THR A 57 -18.63 -10.19 -37.66
C THR A 57 -17.90 -9.81 -36.37
N SER A 58 -18.53 -9.05 -35.47
CA SER A 58 -18.16 -9.10 -34.05
C SER A 58 -18.56 -10.49 -33.59
N HIS A 59 -17.74 -11.49 -33.92
CA HIS A 59 -17.96 -12.85 -33.47
C HIS A 59 -17.80 -12.78 -31.94
N PRO A 60 -18.88 -12.94 -31.14
CA PRO A 60 -18.69 -13.09 -29.71
C PRO A 60 -17.71 -14.25 -29.55
N LEU A 61 -16.62 -14.00 -28.83
CA LEU A 61 -15.57 -14.98 -28.61
C LEU A 61 -16.26 -16.28 -28.18
N SER A 62 -16.00 -17.35 -28.93
CA SER A 62 -16.47 -18.67 -28.57
C SER A 62 -15.94 -19.04 -27.19
N ALA A 63 -16.62 -19.94 -26.49
CA ALA A 63 -16.16 -20.40 -25.18
C ALA A 63 -14.72 -20.94 -25.21
N ALA A 64 -14.30 -21.50 -26.35
CA ALA A 64 -12.94 -21.97 -26.58
C ALA A 64 -11.92 -20.82 -26.67
N GLU A 65 -12.25 -19.75 -27.39
CA GLU A 65 -11.38 -18.55 -27.48
C GLU A 65 -11.28 -17.83 -26.14
N VAL A 66 -12.39 -17.71 -25.41
CA VAL A 66 -12.39 -17.16 -24.03
C VAL A 66 -11.52 -18.02 -23.11
N ALA A 67 -11.61 -19.35 -23.20
CA ALA A 67 -10.77 -20.25 -22.41
C ALA A 67 -9.27 -20.10 -22.75
N ALA A 68 -8.93 -19.97 -24.03
CA ALA A 68 -7.55 -19.76 -24.48
C ALA A 68 -7.00 -18.39 -24.03
N GLN A 69 -7.81 -17.34 -24.10
CA GLN A 69 -7.44 -16.01 -23.62
C GLN A 69 -7.28 -15.97 -22.10
N ASN A 70 -8.16 -16.64 -21.36
CA ASN A 70 -8.01 -16.80 -19.91
C ASN A 70 -6.72 -17.54 -19.55
N HIS A 71 -6.29 -18.52 -20.37
CA HIS A 71 -5.04 -19.22 -20.18
C HIS A 71 -3.83 -18.29 -20.36
N SER A 72 -3.79 -17.51 -21.45
CA SER A 72 -2.66 -16.60 -21.71
C SER A 72 -2.53 -15.50 -20.65
N LEU A 73 -3.65 -14.99 -20.12
CA LEU A 73 -3.65 -14.04 -18.99
C LEU A 73 -3.06 -14.66 -17.72
N ARG A 74 -3.36 -15.93 -17.42
CA ARG A 74 -2.78 -16.64 -16.27
C ARG A 74 -1.27 -16.81 -16.41
N ASP A 75 -0.80 -17.13 -17.62
CA ASP A 75 0.62 -17.29 -17.90
C ASP A 75 1.37 -15.95 -17.76
N SER A 76 0.80 -14.87 -18.30
CA SER A 76 1.34 -13.51 -18.15
C SER A 76 1.45 -13.08 -16.68
N ASN A 77 0.40 -13.32 -15.89
CA ASN A 77 0.42 -13.03 -14.46
C ASN A 77 1.51 -13.82 -13.72
N ARG A 78 1.79 -15.08 -14.11
CA ARG A 78 2.85 -15.90 -13.51
C ARG A 78 4.24 -15.31 -13.76
N GLU A 79 4.50 -14.77 -14.95
CA GLU A 79 5.77 -14.10 -15.26
C GLU A 79 5.96 -12.82 -14.45
N ALA A 80 4.88 -12.06 -14.20
CA ALA A 80 4.93 -10.86 -13.35
C ALA A 80 5.40 -11.19 -11.92
N TRP A 81 4.95 -12.31 -11.35
CA TRP A 81 5.38 -12.78 -10.03
C TRP A 81 6.89 -13.05 -9.96
N ARG A 82 7.51 -13.47 -11.06
CA ARG A 82 8.95 -13.74 -11.12
C ARG A 82 9.79 -12.49 -10.87
N TYR A 83 9.31 -11.34 -11.36
CA TYR A 83 9.95 -10.04 -11.12
C TYR A 83 9.57 -9.44 -9.77
N LEU A 84 8.37 -9.69 -9.26
CA LEU A 84 7.92 -9.17 -7.95
C LEU A 84 8.54 -9.92 -6.75
N LEU A 85 8.81 -11.22 -6.89
CA LEU A 85 9.40 -12.07 -5.85
C LEU A 85 10.68 -11.51 -5.20
N PRO A 86 11.72 -11.10 -5.94
CA PRO A 86 12.93 -10.55 -5.31
C PRO A 86 12.65 -9.27 -4.50
N PHE A 87 11.78 -8.37 -4.98
CA PHE A 87 11.41 -7.16 -4.24
C PHE A 87 10.58 -7.50 -2.99
N ALA A 88 9.66 -8.45 -3.09
CA ALA A 88 8.89 -8.92 -1.95
C ALA A 88 9.79 -9.53 -0.87
N LEU A 89 10.79 -10.34 -1.25
CA LEU A 89 11.78 -10.90 -0.33
C LEU A 89 12.63 -9.82 0.34
N LEU A 90 13.08 -8.81 -0.42
CA LEU A 90 13.82 -7.67 0.15
C LEU A 90 12.96 -6.87 1.13
N PHE A 91 11.68 -6.65 0.80
CA PHE A 91 10.74 -5.95 1.69
C PHE A 91 10.47 -6.75 2.96
N ILE A 92 10.22 -8.06 2.85
CA ILE A 92 10.05 -8.94 4.02
C ILE A 92 11.32 -8.96 4.87
N PHE A 93 12.50 -9.04 4.26
CA PHE A 93 13.77 -8.98 4.97
C PHE A 93 13.95 -7.65 5.71
N LEU A 94 13.66 -6.53 5.04
CA LEU A 94 13.65 -5.20 5.65
C LEU A 94 12.69 -5.12 6.84
N LEU A 95 11.46 -5.63 6.68
CA LEU A 95 10.48 -5.69 7.77
C LEU A 95 10.96 -6.55 8.94
N LEU A 96 11.59 -7.69 8.67
CA LEU A 96 12.18 -8.54 9.72
C LEU A 96 13.33 -7.84 10.45
N LEU A 97 14.18 -7.09 9.73
CA LEU A 97 15.23 -6.27 10.35
C LEU A 97 14.64 -5.15 11.21
N LEU A 98 13.63 -4.45 10.70
CA LEU A 98 12.92 -3.40 11.43
C LEU A 98 12.23 -3.97 12.68
N PHE A 99 11.58 -5.13 12.56
CA PHE A 99 10.97 -5.83 13.69
C PHE A 99 12.02 -6.26 14.72
N ARG A 100 13.15 -6.83 14.29
CA ARG A 100 14.28 -7.17 15.16
C ARG A 100 14.81 -5.94 15.90
N PHE A 101 14.95 -4.82 15.20
CA PHE A 101 15.47 -3.57 15.76
C PHE A 101 14.50 -2.96 16.77
N ILE A 102 13.21 -2.90 16.46
CA ILE A 102 12.17 -2.36 17.37
C ILE A 102 12.02 -3.24 18.63
N ASN A 103 12.17 -4.56 18.50
CA ASN A 103 11.98 -5.51 19.61
C ASN A 103 13.29 -5.89 20.32
N SER A 104 14.39 -5.17 20.11
CA SER A 104 15.61 -5.38 20.86
C SER A 104 15.51 -4.71 22.23
N ALA A 105 15.49 -5.52 23.29
CA ALA A 105 15.61 -5.01 24.65
C ALA A 105 17.03 -4.47 24.88
N PRO A 106 17.20 -3.30 25.53
CA PRO A 106 18.51 -2.87 25.96
C PRO A 106 19.07 -3.90 26.93
N SER A 107 20.35 -4.23 26.80
CA SER A 107 21.09 -5.06 27.75
C SER A 107 22.37 -4.33 28.15
N ILE A 108 22.72 -4.42 29.43
CA ILE A 108 23.98 -3.91 29.96
C ILE A 108 24.72 -5.04 30.65
N THR A 109 26.04 -5.03 30.57
CA THR A 109 26.90 -5.94 31.33
C THR A 109 27.27 -5.26 32.64
N CYS A 110 26.86 -5.84 33.76
CA CYS A 110 27.20 -5.33 35.07
C CYS A 110 28.44 -6.02 35.67
N PRO A 111 29.25 -5.30 36.49
CA PRO A 111 30.34 -5.89 37.25
C PRO A 111 29.89 -7.04 38.17
N SER A 112 30.84 -7.85 38.65
CA SER A 112 30.57 -8.91 39.62
C SER A 112 29.87 -8.36 40.87
N GLN A 113 28.88 -9.11 41.38
CA GLN A 113 28.00 -8.74 42.51
C GLN A 113 27.06 -7.54 42.25
N SER A 114 26.80 -7.22 40.99
CA SER A 114 25.78 -6.24 40.60
C SER A 114 24.86 -6.77 39.53
N GLU A 115 23.64 -6.23 39.49
CA GLU A 115 22.58 -6.61 38.57
C GLU A 115 22.00 -5.38 37.86
N PRO A 116 21.44 -5.56 36.65
CA PRO A 116 20.80 -4.46 35.93
C PRO A 116 19.46 -4.08 36.56
N TYR A 117 19.33 -2.80 36.89
CA TYR A 117 18.11 -2.13 37.34
C TYR A 117 17.54 -1.26 36.22
N THR A 118 16.25 -1.41 35.96
CA THR A 118 15.53 -0.57 34.98
C THR A 118 15.00 0.69 35.65
N ILE A 119 15.49 1.85 35.20
CA ILE A 119 15.09 3.16 35.70
C ILE A 119 13.60 3.39 35.42
N ARG A 120 12.85 3.71 36.48
CA ARG A 120 11.41 3.98 36.44
C ARG A 120 11.14 5.48 36.48
N SER A 121 9.93 5.86 36.11
CA SER A 121 9.49 7.25 36.23
C SER A 121 9.51 7.71 37.69
N GLY A 122 10.19 8.82 37.96
CA GLY A 122 10.36 9.38 39.31
C GLY A 122 11.63 8.94 40.04
N ASP A 123 12.42 8.04 39.45
CA ASP A 123 13.69 7.63 40.04
C ASP A 123 14.72 8.77 40.06
N THR A 124 15.52 8.79 41.12
CA THR A 124 16.70 9.67 41.23
C THR A 124 17.90 8.82 41.65
N CYS A 125 19.11 9.24 41.31
CA CYS A 125 20.33 8.56 41.77
C CYS A 125 20.35 8.39 43.29
N TRP A 126 19.86 9.38 44.03
CA TRP A 126 19.79 9.32 45.50
C TRP A 126 18.82 8.24 45.99
N ALA A 127 17.61 8.19 45.44
CA ALA A 127 16.61 7.18 45.82
C ALA A 127 17.09 5.77 45.47
N ILE A 128 17.60 5.57 44.25
CA ILE A 128 18.13 4.28 43.80
C ILE A 128 19.31 3.84 44.69
N ALA A 129 20.29 4.73 44.91
CA ALA A 129 21.45 4.40 45.74
C ALA A 129 21.00 3.98 47.14
N LYS A 130 20.13 4.78 47.76
CA LYS A 130 19.61 4.53 49.12
C LYS A 130 18.88 3.19 49.22
N ASP A 131 18.00 2.88 48.26
CA ASP A 131 17.21 1.64 48.25
C ASP A 131 18.09 0.39 48.06
N HIS A 132 19.25 0.56 47.43
CA HIS A 132 20.26 -0.48 47.22
C HIS A 132 21.46 -0.37 48.18
N GLY A 133 21.35 0.39 49.28
CA GLY A 133 22.37 0.44 50.33
C GLY A 133 23.68 1.14 49.94
N LEU A 134 23.67 1.99 48.91
CA LEU A 134 24.79 2.80 48.44
C LEU A 134 24.58 4.30 48.73
N ASP A 135 25.69 5.03 48.69
CA ASP A 135 25.67 6.47 48.47
C ASP A 135 25.73 6.80 46.97
N VAL A 136 25.40 8.04 46.61
CA VAL A 136 25.42 8.48 45.20
C VAL A 136 26.81 8.30 44.55
N PRO A 137 27.93 8.63 45.23
CA PRO A 137 29.26 8.32 44.69
C PRO A 137 29.51 6.83 44.43
N GLY A 138 29.05 5.93 45.31
CA GLY A 138 29.14 4.48 45.13
C GLY A 138 28.35 4.00 43.92
N LEU A 139 27.13 4.52 43.73
CA LEU A 139 26.31 4.23 42.55
C LEU A 139 27.00 4.70 41.25
N LEU A 140 27.62 5.89 41.25
CA LEU A 140 28.35 6.42 40.10
C LEU A 140 29.65 5.66 39.80
N ARG A 141 30.30 5.07 40.81
CA ARG A 141 31.46 4.17 40.59
C ARG A 141 31.06 2.88 39.88
N LEU A 142 29.89 2.33 40.19
CA LEU A 142 29.34 1.17 39.49
C LEU A 142 28.87 1.51 38.08
N ASN A 143 28.54 2.77 37.81
CA ASN A 143 28.01 3.24 36.53
C ASN A 143 28.78 4.44 35.98
N PRO A 144 30.07 4.26 35.59
CA PRO A 144 30.89 5.36 35.08
C PRO A 144 30.22 6.06 33.88
N GLY A 145 30.18 7.39 33.92
CA GLY A 145 29.59 8.21 32.86
C GLY A 145 28.07 8.44 32.96
N THR A 146 27.42 7.94 34.03
CA THR A 146 26.00 8.23 34.28
C THR A 146 25.81 9.68 34.74
N ASP A 147 24.88 10.38 34.11
CA ASP A 147 24.44 11.71 34.54
C ASP A 147 23.18 11.60 35.42
N CYS A 148 23.30 11.99 36.68
CA CYS A 148 22.20 11.97 37.63
C CYS A 148 21.14 13.06 37.39
N ALA A 149 21.45 14.13 36.65
CA ALA A 149 20.47 15.13 36.27
C ALA A 149 19.60 14.68 35.08
N GLY A 150 20.07 13.68 34.32
CA GLY A 150 19.49 13.25 33.05
C GLY A 150 19.14 11.77 32.99
N LEU A 151 18.66 11.17 34.09
CA LEU A 151 18.24 9.77 34.09
C LEU A 151 17.08 9.55 33.09
N ARG A 152 17.26 8.55 32.21
CA ARG A 152 16.26 8.19 31.19
C ARG A 152 15.42 7.01 31.66
N VAL A 153 14.10 7.20 31.69
CA VAL A 153 13.14 6.12 31.98
C VAL A 153 13.29 4.98 30.98
N GLY A 154 13.30 3.74 31.47
CA GLY A 154 13.58 2.54 30.67
C GLY A 154 15.07 2.29 30.41
N GLY A 155 15.95 3.21 30.80
CA GLY A 155 17.39 3.00 30.83
C GLY A 155 17.79 1.96 31.87
N LEU A 156 18.98 1.38 31.70
CA LEU A 156 19.54 0.39 32.62
C LEU A 156 20.69 0.99 33.42
N LEU A 157 20.77 0.60 34.69
CA LEU A 157 21.79 1.00 35.64
C LEU A 157 22.23 -0.23 36.45
N CYS A 158 23.51 -0.44 36.70
CA CYS A 158 23.99 -1.51 37.57
C CYS A 158 23.83 -1.12 39.05
N VAL A 159 23.22 -2.00 39.82
CA VAL A 159 23.03 -1.85 41.28
C VAL A 159 23.55 -3.10 41.98
N PRO A 160 24.02 -3.01 43.23
CA PRO A 160 24.49 -4.18 43.96
C PRO A 160 23.36 -5.17 44.20
N MET A 161 23.69 -6.46 44.14
CA MET A 161 22.77 -7.53 44.53
C MET A 161 22.52 -7.45 46.05
N LYS A 162 21.31 -7.77 46.48
CA LYS A 162 20.96 -7.89 47.91
C LYS A 162 21.49 -9.17 48.53
#